data_AF-I2QGA9-F1
#
_entry.id   AF-I2QGA9-F1
#
_cell.length_a   1.000
_cell.length_b   1.000
_cell.length_c   1.000
_cell.angle_alpha   90.00
_cell.angle_beta   90.00
_cell.angle_gamma   90.00
#
_symmetry.space_group_name_H-M   'P 1'
#
loop_
_entity.id
_entity.type
_entity.pdbx_description
1 polymer ?
#
loop_
_entity_poly.entity_id
_entity_poly.type
_entity_poly.pdbx_seq_one_letter_code
_entity_poly.pdbx_strand_id
1 'polypeptide(L)'
;MPNMHPERLRQLPYLVHTNRELGLMLRGIKPLAYFMDIIGQEPDICIRYWRMFDRHVTEGRLIRRELIETCPDAPQFEYRSLFYTLPGHEWQVDTMLALLNEPGAWSDDRERRFGELLGYESWQNDYWLTHGRSQADVSSTPPSSAIRLAKTRPEAACPNRWGQTAPPEAANLGGEQQWSEA
;
A
#
# COMPACT_ATOMS: atom_id res chain seq x y z
N MET A 1 -3.97 -22.65 10.41
CA MET A 1 -4.17 -21.18 10.54
C MET A 1 -5.47 -20.82 9.85
N PRO A 2 -6.44 -20.19 10.51
CA PRO A 2 -7.67 -19.73 9.86
C PRO A 2 -7.33 -18.71 8.76
N ASN A 3 -7.99 -18.84 7.61
CA ASN A 3 -7.70 -18.11 6.38
C ASN A 3 -8.19 -16.66 6.52
N MET A 4 -7.31 -15.69 6.78
CA MET A 4 -7.66 -14.28 7.06
C MET A 4 -8.06 -13.45 5.82
N HIS A 5 -8.23 -14.09 4.66
CA HIS A 5 -8.65 -13.38 3.44
C HIS A 5 -10.15 -13.09 3.44
N PRO A 6 -10.57 -11.85 3.15
CA PRO A 6 -11.96 -11.54 2.81
C PRO A 6 -12.46 -12.47 1.70
N GLU A 7 -13.74 -12.85 1.76
CA GLU A 7 -14.35 -13.81 0.81
C GLU A 7 -14.12 -13.40 -0.65
N ARG A 8 -14.15 -12.09 -0.93
CA ARG A 8 -13.86 -11.53 -2.25
C ARG A 8 -12.48 -11.91 -2.79
N LEU A 9 -11.44 -11.88 -1.96
CA LEU A 9 -10.08 -12.22 -2.41
C LEU A 9 -9.94 -13.71 -2.72
N ARG A 10 -10.81 -14.56 -2.14
CA ARG A 10 -10.85 -16.00 -2.41
C ARG A 10 -11.53 -16.35 -3.72
N GLN A 11 -12.37 -15.45 -4.23
CA GLN A 11 -13.12 -15.61 -5.48
C GLN A 11 -12.34 -15.16 -6.71
N LEU A 12 -11.14 -14.59 -6.53
CA LEU A 12 -10.28 -14.21 -7.65
C LEU A 12 -9.80 -15.46 -8.37
N PRO A 13 -9.68 -15.44 -9.71
CA PRO A 13 -9.23 -16.58 -10.51
C PRO A 13 -7.71 -16.83 -10.40
N TYR A 14 -7.03 -16.16 -9.48
CA TYR A 14 -5.61 -16.29 -9.22
C TYR A 14 -5.31 -16.23 -7.72
N LEU A 15 -4.12 -16.70 -7.36
CA LEU A 15 -3.66 -16.72 -5.98
C LEU A 15 -3.21 -15.33 -5.53
N VAL A 16 -3.91 -14.73 -4.56
CA VAL A 16 -3.45 -13.51 -3.89
C VAL A 16 -2.24 -13.80 -3.00
N HIS A 17 -1.20 -12.99 -3.15
CA HIS A 17 0.08 -13.14 -2.47
C HIS A 17 0.03 -12.82 -0.97
N THR A 18 -0.95 -12.05 -0.53
CA THR A 18 -1.10 -11.61 0.87
C THR A 18 -1.08 -12.81 1.85
N ASN A 19 -0.24 -12.73 2.88
CA ASN A 19 0.01 -13.79 3.88
C ASN A 19 0.55 -15.11 3.30
N ARG A 20 1.03 -15.09 2.06
CA ARG A 20 1.65 -16.24 1.36
C ARG A 20 3.01 -15.87 0.78
N GLU A 21 3.46 -14.64 0.99
CA GLU A 21 4.63 -14.03 0.36
C GLU A 21 5.86 -14.88 0.63
N LEU A 22 6.13 -15.26 1.88
CA LEU A 22 7.32 -16.05 2.22
C LEU A 22 7.37 -17.35 1.43
N GLY A 23 6.27 -18.11 1.43
CA GLY A 23 6.20 -19.38 0.71
C GLY A 23 6.35 -19.22 -0.81
N LEU A 24 5.82 -18.13 -1.37
CA LEU A 24 5.94 -17.83 -2.79
C LEU A 24 7.35 -17.38 -3.18
N MET A 25 8.01 -16.59 -2.32
CA MET A 25 9.40 -16.19 -2.50
C MET A 25 10.33 -17.41 -2.43
N LEU A 26 10.15 -18.29 -1.44
CA LEU A 26 10.98 -19.50 -1.32
C LEU A 26 10.82 -20.48 -2.50
N ARG A 27 9.73 -20.36 -3.28
CA ARG A 27 9.52 -21.09 -4.55
C ARG A 27 10.03 -20.34 -5.78
N GLY A 28 10.58 -19.13 -5.63
CA GLY A 28 11.05 -18.29 -6.73
C GLY A 28 9.94 -17.61 -7.53
N ILE A 29 8.68 -17.67 -7.08
CA ILE A 29 7.52 -17.15 -7.81
C ILE A 29 7.35 -15.66 -7.55
N LYS A 30 7.46 -15.25 -6.27
CA LYS A 30 7.34 -13.85 -5.87
C LYS A 30 8.73 -13.23 -5.74
N PRO A 31 9.08 -12.21 -6.53
CA PRO A 31 10.44 -11.68 -6.55
C PRO A 31 10.69 -10.64 -5.44
N LEU A 32 9.63 -9.93 -5.01
CA LEU A 32 9.65 -8.90 -3.98
C LEU A 32 8.44 -9.05 -3.04
N ALA A 33 8.68 -9.03 -1.73
CA ALA A 33 7.67 -8.77 -0.70
C ALA A 33 7.90 -7.39 -0.08
N TYR A 34 6.81 -6.68 0.18
CA TYR A 34 6.81 -5.34 0.76
C TYR A 34 5.78 -5.29 1.90
N PHE A 35 6.22 -4.82 3.06
CA PHE A 35 5.38 -4.57 4.23
C PHE A 35 5.62 -3.15 4.72
N MET A 36 4.58 -2.54 5.28
CA MET A 36 4.65 -1.20 5.87
C MET A 36 3.80 -1.16 7.13
N ASP A 37 4.33 -0.56 8.19
CA ASP A 37 3.57 -0.36 9.43
C ASP A 37 4.12 0.81 10.25
N ILE A 38 3.35 1.33 11.20
CA ILE A 38 3.76 2.38 12.12
C ILE A 38 4.59 1.76 13.25
N ILE A 39 5.79 2.31 13.48
CA ILE A 39 6.69 1.81 14.52
C ILE A 39 6.02 1.98 15.89
N GLY A 40 6.02 0.90 16.67
CA GLY A 40 5.42 0.83 18.00
C GLY A 40 3.92 0.53 18.00
N GLN A 41 3.29 0.41 16.82
CA GLN A 41 1.88 0.05 16.68
C GLN A 41 1.68 -1.23 15.85
N GLU A 42 2.76 -1.94 15.52
CA GLU A 42 2.66 -3.11 14.67
C GLU A 42 1.90 -4.24 15.40
N PRO A 43 0.91 -4.88 14.73
CA PRO A 43 0.27 -6.04 15.31
C PRO A 43 1.26 -7.17 15.57
N ASP A 44 1.15 -7.80 16.73
CA ASP A 44 1.97 -8.95 17.16
C ASP A 44 2.08 -10.06 16.10
N ILE A 45 0.99 -10.29 15.36
CA ILE A 45 0.92 -11.29 14.31
C ILE A 45 1.80 -10.91 13.09
N CYS A 46 1.87 -9.63 12.75
CA CYS A 46 2.71 -9.11 11.68
C CYS A 46 4.19 -9.26 12.05
N ILE A 47 4.57 -8.87 13.28
CA ILE A 47 5.93 -9.01 13.78
C ILE A 47 6.38 -10.48 13.73
N ARG A 48 5.52 -11.40 14.20
CA ARG A 48 5.82 -12.85 14.15
C ARG A 48 5.99 -13.34 12.72
N TYR A 49 5.16 -12.87 11.80
CA TYR A 49 5.24 -13.25 10.39
C TYR A 49 6.53 -12.74 9.73
N TRP A 50 6.91 -11.47 9.94
CA TRP A 50 8.14 -10.90 9.38
C TRP A 50 9.39 -11.61 9.91
N ARG A 51 9.41 -12.00 11.19
CA ARG A 51 10.51 -12.81 11.76
C ARG A 51 10.72 -14.15 11.06
N MET A 52 9.71 -14.69 10.40
CA MET A 52 9.88 -15.93 9.62
C MET A 52 10.78 -15.72 8.39
N PHE A 53 10.87 -14.49 7.88
CA PHE A 53 11.79 -14.15 6.79
C PHE A 53 13.24 -14.06 7.28
N ASP A 54 13.46 -13.60 8.52
CA ASP A 54 14.81 -13.32 9.05
C ASP A 54 15.73 -14.55 8.98
N ARG A 55 15.21 -15.75 9.27
CA ARG A 55 15.96 -17.01 9.09
C ARG A 55 16.52 -17.16 7.68
N HIS A 56 15.68 -16.88 6.67
CA HIS A 56 16.06 -17.03 5.27
C HIS A 56 16.97 -15.91 4.77
N VAL A 57 16.94 -14.76 5.43
CA VAL A 57 17.94 -13.70 5.24
C VAL A 57 19.29 -14.14 5.78
N THR A 58 19.35 -14.69 6.99
CA THR A 58 20.59 -15.24 7.57
C THR A 58 21.18 -16.37 6.72
N GLU A 59 20.34 -17.21 6.12
CA GLU A 59 20.74 -18.27 5.20
C GLU A 59 21.16 -17.75 3.79
N GLY A 60 21.06 -16.45 3.53
CA GLY A 60 21.37 -15.85 2.22
C GLY A 60 20.37 -16.19 1.11
N ARG A 61 19.21 -16.75 1.46
CA ARG A 61 18.15 -17.10 0.50
C ARG A 61 17.28 -15.92 0.12
N LEU A 62 17.23 -14.90 0.97
CA LEU A 62 16.52 -13.65 0.77
C LEU A 62 17.42 -12.48 1.15
N ILE A 63 17.22 -11.32 0.53
CA ILE A 63 17.85 -10.06 0.91
C ILE A 63 16.80 -9.18 1.56
N ARG A 64 17.14 -8.54 2.68
CA ARG A 64 16.26 -7.61 3.40
C ARG A 64 16.78 -6.18 3.24
N ARG A 65 15.86 -5.25 2.99
CA ARG A 65 16.10 -3.82 3.12
C ARG A 65 15.00 -3.19 3.98
N GLU A 66 15.42 -2.36 4.92
CA GLU A 66 14.53 -1.65 5.83
C GLU A 66 14.74 -0.15 5.66
N LEU A 67 13.62 0.58 5.62
CA LEU A 67 13.60 2.04 5.65
C LEU A 67 12.68 2.48 6.79
N ILE A 68 13.12 3.48 7.52
CA ILE A 68 12.34 4.14 8.56
C ILE A 68 12.21 5.59 8.15
N GLU A 69 10.99 6.08 8.08
CA GLU A 69 10.68 7.43 7.63
C GLU A 69 9.63 8.06 8.56
N THR A 70 9.79 9.36 8.79
CA THR A 70 8.83 10.15 9.56
C THR A 70 7.54 10.34 8.76
N CYS A 71 6.37 10.23 9.40
CA CYS A 71 5.12 10.57 8.73
C CYS A 71 5.08 12.09 8.48
N PRO A 72 4.94 12.55 7.23
CA PRO A 72 5.03 13.97 6.89
C PRO A 72 4.01 14.84 7.62
N ASP A 73 2.78 14.32 7.74
CA ASP A 73 1.64 15.04 8.32
C ASP A 73 1.47 14.77 9.83
N ALA A 74 2.29 13.88 10.38
CA ALA A 74 2.30 13.57 11.81
C ALA A 74 3.72 13.13 12.23
N PRO A 75 4.64 14.10 12.37
CA PRO A 75 6.07 13.81 12.55
C PRO A 75 6.41 13.11 13.88
N GLN A 76 5.45 13.02 14.80
CA GLN A 76 5.54 12.18 15.99
C GLN A 76 5.47 10.67 15.69
N PHE A 77 5.05 10.29 14.49
CA PHE A 77 4.99 8.90 14.06
C PHE A 77 6.09 8.63 13.02
N GLU A 78 6.66 7.45 13.12
CA GLU A 78 7.55 6.88 12.11
C GLU A 78 6.89 5.64 11.53
N TYR A 79 7.04 5.42 10.22
CA TYR A 79 6.66 4.18 9.58
C TYR A 79 7.89 3.43 9.11
N ARG A 80 7.82 2.11 9.24
CA ARG A 80 8.83 1.18 8.73
C ARG A 80 8.33 0.59 7.43
N SER A 81 9.17 0.66 6.40
CA SER A 81 9.02 -0.10 5.17
C SER A 81 10.01 -1.26 5.16
N LEU A 82 9.50 -2.49 5.09
CA LEU A 82 10.28 -3.73 5.00
C LEU A 82 10.17 -4.30 3.59
N PHE A 83 11.32 -4.47 2.95
CA PHE A 83 11.43 -5.12 1.66
C PHE A 83 12.23 -6.41 1.79
N TYR A 84 11.72 -7.47 1.18
CA TYR A 84 12.45 -8.73 1.01
C TYR A 84 12.50 -9.06 -0.48
N THR A 85 13.68 -9.36 -1.01
CA THR A 85 13.86 -9.78 -2.40
C THR A 85 14.54 -11.14 -2.50
N LEU A 86 14.36 -11.79 -3.64
CA LEU A 86 15.27 -12.87 -4.05
C LEU A 86 16.65 -12.29 -4.38
N PRO A 87 17.74 -13.07 -4.21
CA PRO A 87 19.06 -12.67 -4.68
C PRO A 87 19.05 -12.34 -6.18
N GLY A 88 19.64 -11.20 -6.57
CA GLY A 88 19.63 -10.69 -7.94
C GLY A 88 18.42 -9.82 -8.30
N HIS A 89 17.42 -9.70 -7.41
CA HIS A 89 16.24 -8.84 -7.59
C HIS A 89 16.24 -7.60 -6.70
N GLU A 90 17.38 -7.23 -6.12
CA GLU A 90 17.51 -6.10 -5.19
C GLU A 90 17.11 -4.76 -5.83
N TRP A 91 17.32 -4.63 -7.14
CA TRP A 91 16.92 -3.47 -7.95
C TRP A 91 15.41 -3.20 -7.93
N GLN A 92 14.59 -4.22 -7.63
CA GLN A 92 13.15 -4.06 -7.51
C GLN A 92 12.77 -3.16 -6.32
N VAL A 93 13.59 -3.12 -5.27
CA VAL A 93 13.36 -2.22 -4.14
C VAL A 93 13.50 -0.77 -4.56
N ASP A 94 14.54 -0.42 -5.30
CA ASP A 94 14.74 0.95 -5.79
C ASP A 94 13.63 1.36 -6.75
N THR A 95 13.19 0.44 -7.62
CA THR A 95 12.07 0.69 -8.55
C THR A 95 10.76 0.87 -7.80
N MET A 96 10.51 0.06 -6.75
CA MET A 96 9.35 0.19 -5.88
C MET A 96 9.36 1.53 -5.14
N LEU A 97 10.51 1.92 -4.58
CA LEU A 97 10.65 3.21 -3.90
C LEU A 97 10.42 4.39 -4.85
N ALA A 98 10.95 4.32 -6.08
CA ALA A 98 10.71 5.36 -7.09
C ALA A 98 9.22 5.46 -7.46
N LEU A 99 8.54 4.32 -7.64
CA LEU A 99 7.10 4.26 -7.91
C LEU A 99 6.28 4.83 -6.74
N LEU A 100 6.61 4.42 -5.52
CA LEU A 100 5.94 4.88 -4.31
C LEU A 100 6.15 6.37 -4.06
N ASN A 101 7.23 6.98 -4.55
CA ASN A 101 7.50 8.41 -4.41
C ASN A 101 7.08 9.25 -5.63
N GLU A 102 6.47 8.62 -6.65
CA GLU A 102 6.08 9.33 -7.86
C GLU A 102 4.99 10.38 -7.51
N PRO A 103 5.16 11.67 -7.86
CA PRO A 103 4.23 12.72 -7.45
C PRO A 103 2.88 12.61 -8.17
N GLY A 104 1.78 12.87 -7.49
CA GLY A 104 0.43 12.82 -8.06
C GLY A 104 -0.43 11.69 -7.49
N ALA A 105 -1.65 11.57 -7.99
CA ALA A 105 -2.61 10.56 -7.53
C ALA A 105 -2.24 9.14 -7.99
N TRP A 106 -2.67 8.15 -7.21
CA TRP A 106 -2.50 6.74 -7.55
C TRP A 106 -3.38 6.37 -8.75
N SER A 107 -2.77 6.09 -9.90
CA SER A 107 -3.46 5.74 -11.14
C SER A 107 -3.47 4.23 -11.42
N ASP A 108 -4.28 3.80 -12.37
CA ASP A 108 -4.33 2.42 -12.88
C ASP A 108 -2.96 1.94 -13.37
N ASP A 109 -2.19 2.82 -14.03
CA ASP A 109 -0.84 2.53 -14.47
C ASP A 109 0.14 2.35 -13.31
N ARG A 110 -0.05 3.08 -12.20
CA ARG A 110 0.75 2.88 -10.98
C ARG A 110 0.38 1.58 -10.30
N GLU A 111 -0.92 1.28 -10.19
CA GLU A 111 -1.41 0.02 -9.64
C GLU A 111 -0.86 -1.19 -10.41
N ARG A 112 -0.85 -1.12 -11.75
CA ARG A 112 -0.26 -2.15 -12.60
C ARG A 112 1.23 -2.32 -12.35
N ARG A 113 2.02 -1.24 -12.41
CA ARG A 113 3.47 -1.28 -12.15
C ARG A 113 3.77 -1.83 -10.76
N PHE A 114 2.95 -1.48 -9.77
CA PHE A 114 3.05 -2.01 -8.42
C PHE A 114 2.81 -3.53 -8.37
N GLY A 115 1.76 -4.01 -9.03
CA GLY A 115 1.47 -5.44 -9.15
C GLY A 115 2.58 -6.23 -9.84
N GLU A 116 3.11 -5.70 -10.94
CA GLU A 116 4.24 -6.29 -11.69
C GLU A 116 5.49 -6.45 -10.83
N LEU A 117 5.88 -5.41 -10.08
CA LEU A 117 7.00 -5.48 -9.15
C LEU A 117 6.80 -6.55 -8.06
N LEU A 118 5.55 -6.77 -7.63
CA LEU A 118 5.19 -7.80 -6.67
C LEU A 118 5.10 -9.21 -7.26
N GLY A 119 5.31 -9.36 -8.57
CA GLY A 119 5.29 -10.64 -9.30
C GLY A 119 3.92 -11.08 -9.80
N TYR A 120 2.94 -10.16 -9.93
CA TYR A 120 1.69 -10.49 -10.61
C TYR A 120 1.86 -10.42 -12.13
N GLU A 121 1.25 -11.38 -12.82
CA GLU A 121 1.21 -11.43 -14.28
C GLU A 121 0.26 -10.35 -14.83
N SER A 122 0.48 -9.93 -16.07
CA SER A 122 -0.28 -8.84 -16.71
C SER A 122 -1.79 -9.08 -16.66
N TRP A 123 -2.25 -10.30 -16.92
CA TRP A 123 -3.69 -10.63 -16.88
C TRP A 123 -4.28 -10.61 -15.47
N GLN A 124 -3.47 -10.88 -14.43
CA GLN A 124 -3.90 -10.78 -13.03
C GLN A 124 -4.10 -9.31 -12.66
N ASN A 125 -3.19 -8.44 -13.09
CA ASN A 125 -3.32 -7.00 -12.94
C ASN A 125 -4.53 -6.47 -13.72
N ASP A 126 -4.75 -6.90 -14.97
CA ASP A 126 -5.94 -6.55 -15.76
C ASP A 126 -7.24 -6.95 -15.05
N TYR A 127 -7.27 -8.18 -14.52
CA TYR A 127 -8.42 -8.67 -13.78
C TYR A 127 -8.66 -7.84 -12.51
N TRP A 128 -7.62 -7.52 -11.75
CA TRP A 128 -7.70 -6.70 -10.55
C TRP A 128 -8.23 -5.29 -10.84
N LEU A 129 -7.72 -4.64 -11.88
CA LEU A 129 -8.16 -3.31 -12.29
C LEU A 129 -9.64 -3.30 -12.71
N THR A 130 -10.09 -4.38 -13.35
CA THR A 130 -11.47 -4.49 -13.86
C THR A 130 -12.47 -4.92 -12.78
N HIS A 131 -12.10 -5.85 -11.90
CA HIS A 131 -13.03 -6.56 -11.00
C HIS A 131 -12.66 -6.47 -9.52
N GLY A 132 -11.43 -6.09 -9.19
CA GLY A 132 -10.86 -6.10 -7.84
C GLY A 132 -11.16 -4.86 -7.00
N ARG A 133 -11.48 -3.73 -7.65
CA ARG A 133 -11.81 -2.45 -6.97
C ARG A 133 -13.19 -2.51 -6.33
N SER A 134 -13.32 -2.20 -5.04
CA SER A 134 -14.63 -1.77 -4.52
C SER A 134 -14.88 -0.33 -5.00
N GLN A 135 -16.13 0.08 -5.23
CA GLN A 135 -16.45 1.49 -5.52
C GLN A 135 -15.95 2.48 -4.45
N ALA A 136 -15.61 2.00 -3.24
CA ALA A 136 -14.99 2.75 -2.16
C ALA A 136 -13.46 2.96 -2.29
N ASP A 137 -12.78 2.33 -3.25
CA ASP A 137 -11.32 2.42 -3.44
C ASP A 137 -10.92 3.52 -4.45
N VAL A 138 -11.87 4.31 -4.95
CA VAL A 138 -11.64 5.39 -5.94
C VAL A 138 -11.08 6.68 -5.29
N SER A 139 -11.18 6.81 -3.96
CA SER A 139 -10.61 7.94 -3.23
C SER A 139 -9.36 7.54 -2.42
N SER A 140 -8.20 7.84 -3.01
CA SER A 140 -6.96 8.27 -2.36
C SER A 140 -6.17 7.31 -1.44
N THR A 141 -5.99 6.04 -1.80
CA THR A 141 -4.95 5.18 -1.17
C THR A 141 -4.52 4.10 -2.16
N PRO A 142 -3.23 3.69 -2.26
CA PRO A 142 -2.88 2.49 -3.01
C PRO A 142 -3.67 1.30 -2.44
N PRO A 143 -4.52 0.63 -3.25
CA PRO A 143 -5.31 -0.51 -2.79
C PRO A 143 -4.43 -1.74 -2.71
N SER A 144 -3.46 -1.77 -1.81
CA SER A 144 -2.83 -3.05 -1.50
C SER A 144 -3.83 -3.87 -0.68
N SER A 145 -4.22 -4.99 -1.24
CA SER A 145 -4.79 -6.15 -0.55
C SER A 145 -3.90 -6.67 0.60
N ALA A 146 -2.80 -5.97 0.96
CA ALA A 146 -2.03 -6.10 2.19
C ALA A 146 -2.40 -5.09 3.31
N ILE A 147 -3.18 -4.03 3.05
CA ILE A 147 -3.49 -2.95 4.03
C ILE A 147 -4.83 -3.16 4.76
N ARG A 148 -5.70 -4.07 4.30
CA ARG A 148 -7.01 -4.30 4.94
C ARG A 148 -6.96 -5.30 6.10
N LEU A 149 -6.22 -4.98 7.15
CA LEU A 149 -6.38 -5.58 8.49
C LEU A 149 -6.11 -4.60 9.66
N ALA A 150 -6.28 -3.30 9.42
CA ALA A 150 -6.31 -2.27 10.47
C ALA A 150 -7.62 -1.42 10.48
N LYS A 151 -8.67 -1.85 9.76
CA LYS A 151 -9.95 -1.14 9.71
C LYS A 151 -10.89 -1.53 10.87
N THR A 152 -10.51 -1.18 12.10
CA THR A 152 -11.43 -0.90 13.23
C THR A 152 -10.84 0.17 14.17
N ARG A 153 -10.67 1.41 13.67
CA ARG A 153 -10.66 2.76 14.32
C ARG A 153 -9.82 3.02 15.61
N PRO A 154 -9.47 4.30 15.97
CA PRO A 154 -10.07 5.58 15.53
C PRO A 154 -9.26 6.31 14.46
N GLU A 155 -9.97 7.06 13.62
CA GLU A 155 -9.42 8.11 12.76
C GLU A 155 -8.61 9.10 13.61
N ALA A 156 -7.30 9.16 13.41
CA ALA A 156 -6.47 10.32 13.81
C ALA A 156 -5.01 10.25 13.33
N ALA A 157 -4.47 9.09 12.96
CA ALA A 157 -3.03 8.98 12.65
C ALA A 157 -2.77 8.84 11.14
N CYS A 158 -2.47 9.99 10.52
CA CYS A 158 -1.95 10.19 9.16
C CYS A 158 -2.85 9.82 7.95
N PRO A 159 -3.64 10.79 7.45
CA PRO A 159 -3.99 10.86 6.05
C PRO A 159 -3.17 11.94 5.32
N ASN A 160 -2.52 11.54 4.23
CA ASN A 160 -2.26 12.31 3.00
C ASN A 160 -0.90 13.02 2.80
N ARG A 161 0.17 12.26 2.52
CA ARG A 161 1.19 12.71 1.55
C ARG A 161 0.77 12.42 0.10
N TRP A 162 -0.44 12.80 -0.31
CA TRP A 162 -0.87 12.67 -1.71
C TRP A 162 -1.75 13.86 -2.07
N GLY A 163 -1.22 14.72 -2.94
CA GLY A 163 -1.67 16.08 -3.18
C GLY A 163 -3.19 16.26 -3.24
N GLN A 164 -3.70 17.01 -2.26
CA GLN A 164 -4.94 17.75 -2.38
C GLN A 164 -4.57 19.23 -2.51
N THR A 165 -4.43 19.74 -3.72
CA THR A 165 -4.76 21.15 -3.95
C THR A 165 -6.28 21.22 -3.96
N ALA A 166 -6.87 21.78 -2.89
CA ALA A 166 -8.26 22.19 -2.95
C ALA A 166 -8.46 23.12 -4.17
N PRO A 167 -9.53 22.96 -4.97
CA PRO A 167 -9.87 23.94 -5.98
C PRO A 167 -10.17 25.29 -5.29
N PRO A 168 -9.81 26.44 -5.90
CA PRO A 168 -10.14 27.74 -5.32
C PRO A 168 -11.66 27.87 -5.23
N GLU A 169 -12.10 28.26 -4.04
CA GLU A 169 -13.47 28.55 -3.67
C GLU A 169 -14.09 29.52 -4.69
N ALA A 170 -15.01 29.01 -5.51
CA ALA A 170 -15.88 29.83 -6.32
C ALA A 170 -17.11 30.21 -5.49
N ALA A 171 -17.40 31.51 -5.48
CA ALA A 171 -18.65 32.15 -5.07
C ALA A 171 -18.85 32.40 -3.56
N ASN A 172 -18.38 33.57 -3.12
CA ASN A 172 -19.16 34.37 -2.18
C ASN A 172 -19.11 35.86 -2.59
N LEU A 173 -19.86 36.20 -3.64
CA LEU A 173 -20.31 37.57 -3.90
C LEU A 173 -21.71 37.70 -3.31
N GLY A 174 -21.79 37.82 -1.98
CA GLY A 174 -22.98 38.24 -1.26
C GLY A 174 -22.80 39.68 -0.81
N GLY A 175 -22.86 40.62 -1.76
CA GLY A 175 -22.88 42.04 -1.45
C GLY A 175 -24.21 42.43 -0.80
N GLU A 176 -24.15 42.85 0.46
CA GLU A 176 -25.16 43.71 1.06
C GLU A 176 -25.30 45.00 0.25
N GLN A 177 -26.47 45.24 -0.31
CA GLN A 177 -27.01 46.59 -0.57
C GLN A 177 -28.51 46.44 -0.84
N GLN A 178 -29.32 46.71 0.19
CA GLN A 178 -30.76 46.89 0.06
C GLN A 178 -31.03 48.39 0.18
N TRP A 179 -31.32 49.03 -0.96
CA TRP A 179 -31.93 50.35 -1.03
C TRP A 179 -33.32 50.19 -1.64
N SER A 180 -34.36 50.60 -0.91
CA SER A 180 -35.58 51.16 -1.51
C SER A 180 -36.28 52.06 -0.48
N GLU A 181 -36.51 53.29 -0.91
CA GLU A 181 -37.15 54.41 -0.25
C GLU A 181 -38.63 54.18 0.07
N ALA A 182 -39.11 54.79 1.16
CA ALA A 182 -40.35 55.57 1.26
C ALA A 182 -40.36 56.37 2.57
#